data_AF-A0A848ZT64-F1
#
_entry.id   AF-A0A848ZT64-F1
#
_cell.length_a   1.000
_cell.length_b   1.000
_cell.length_c   1.000
_cell.angle_alpha   90.00
_cell.angle_beta   90.00
_cell.angle_gamma   90.00
#
_symmetry.space_group_name_H-M   'P 1'
#
loop_
_entity.id
_entity.type
_entity.pdbx_description
1 polymer ?
#
loop_
_entity_poly.entity_id
_entity_poly.type
_entity_poly.pdbx_seq_one_letter_code
_entity_poly.pdbx_strand_id
1 'polypeptide(L)'
;MTGITNNLPRRLQEHQLGLNKTCFTYKRRPVKLIFEQKFNDVIQSIYFEKKLKKWSGKKKIALAKGHFDLLQILAECRNATHSDYKPENEN
;
A
#
# COMPACT_ATOMS: atom_id res chain seq x y z
N MET A 1 1.84 2.74 6.55
CA MET A 1 1.33 1.54 7.24
C MET A 1 0.08 1.05 6.51
N THR A 2 -0.26 -0.22 6.62
CA THR A 2 -1.52 -0.79 6.10
C THR A 2 -2.16 -1.57 7.25
N GLY A 3 -3.48 -1.44 7.43
CA GLY A 3 -4.19 -2.08 8.53
C GLY A 3 -5.69 -2.16 8.25
N ILE A 4 -6.37 -3.08 8.91
CA ILE A 4 -7.82 -3.18 8.95
C ILE A 4 -8.36 -2.56 10.24
N THR A 5 -9.54 -1.97 10.19
CA THR A 5 -10.24 -1.46 11.37
C THR A 5 -11.72 -1.30 11.09
N ASN A 6 -12.54 -1.50 12.12
CA ASN A 6 -13.97 -1.23 12.06
C ASN A 6 -14.28 0.25 12.33
N ASN A 7 -13.33 1.00 12.91
CA ASN A 7 -13.49 2.42 13.21
C ASN A 7 -12.26 3.20 12.74
N LEU A 8 -12.31 3.62 11.48
CA LEU A 8 -11.24 4.38 10.83
C LEU A 8 -10.95 5.73 11.51
N PRO A 9 -11.96 6.58 11.83
CA PRO A 9 -11.70 7.89 12.46
C PRO A 9 -10.93 7.77 13.77
N ARG A 10 -11.37 6.85 14.65
CA ARG A 10 -10.69 6.60 15.93
C ARG A 10 -9.23 6.20 15.72
N ARG A 11 -8.98 5.22 14.83
CA ARG A 11 -7.61 4.74 14.60
C ARG A 11 -6.71 5.82 13.99
N LEU A 12 -7.24 6.63 13.07
CA LEU A 12 -6.48 7.74 12.49
C LEU A 12 -6.10 8.77 13.57
N GLN A 13 -7.03 9.11 14.47
CA GLN A 13 -6.77 10.00 15.61
C GLN A 13 -5.71 9.42 16.56
N GLU A 14 -5.82 8.13 16.94
CA GLU A 14 -4.84 7.47 17.80
C GLU A 14 -3.41 7.52 17.21
N HIS A 15 -3.29 7.28 15.89
CA HIS A 15 -2.01 7.37 15.18
C HIS A 15 -1.50 8.81 15.06
N GLN A 16 -2.38 9.78 14.83
CA GLN A 16 -2.05 11.19 14.69
C GLN A 16 -1.60 11.81 16.02
N LEU A 17 -2.30 11.48 17.11
CA LEU A 17 -1.93 11.91 18.47
C LEU A 17 -0.71 11.14 19.00
N GLY A 18 -0.41 9.98 18.40
CA GLY A 18 0.76 9.22 18.79
C GLY A 18 0.62 8.49 20.12
N LEU A 19 -0.60 8.10 20.48
CA LEU A 19 -0.90 7.49 21.78
C LEU A 19 -0.08 6.22 22.04
N ASN A 20 0.32 5.52 20.97
CA ASN A 20 1.17 4.35 21.07
C ASN A 20 2.61 4.64 20.59
N LYS A 21 3.55 4.69 21.56
CA LYS A 21 4.99 4.94 21.34
C LYS A 21 5.73 3.81 20.60
N THR A 22 5.24 2.58 20.67
CA THR A 22 5.85 1.43 19.99
C THR A 22 5.40 1.27 18.54
N CYS A 23 4.43 2.09 18.10
CA CYS A 23 3.87 1.97 16.77
C CYS A 23 4.84 2.47 15.68
N PHE A 24 4.84 1.79 14.51
CA PHE A 24 5.67 2.16 13.36
C PHE A 24 5.46 3.62 12.90
N THR A 25 4.23 4.13 13.00
CA THR A 25 3.90 5.51 12.62
C THR A 25 4.22 6.53 13.69
N TYR A 26 4.65 6.12 14.89
CA TYR A 26 4.90 7.05 15.98
C TYR A 26 5.98 8.10 15.60
N LYS A 27 7.08 7.65 15.01
CA LYS A 27 8.16 8.55 14.56
C LYS A 27 7.87 9.26 13.22
N ARG A 28 6.73 8.95 12.57
CA ARG A 28 6.42 9.36 11.18
C ARG A 28 5.08 10.10 11.10
N ARG A 29 4.88 11.04 12.01
CA ARG A 29 3.73 11.95 12.05
C ARG A 29 4.09 13.30 11.42
N PRO A 30 3.11 14.02 10.84
CA PRO A 30 1.69 13.69 10.73
C PRO A 30 1.41 12.55 9.74
N VAL A 31 0.42 11.71 10.03
CA VAL A 31 -0.02 10.65 9.12
C VAL A 31 -1.15 11.15 8.22
N LYS A 32 -1.10 10.79 6.93
CA LYS A 32 -2.17 11.09 5.97
C LYS A 32 -2.80 9.79 5.50
N LEU A 33 -4.13 9.74 5.55
CA LEU A 33 -4.89 8.66 4.91
C LEU A 33 -4.97 8.97 3.41
N ILE A 34 -4.41 8.07 2.59
CA ILE A 34 -4.41 8.23 1.12
C ILE A 34 -5.36 7.26 0.43
N PHE A 35 -5.78 6.19 1.12
CA PHE A 35 -6.64 5.16 0.56
C PHE A 35 -7.39 4.47 1.70
N GLU A 36 -8.69 4.27 1.51
CA GLU A 36 -9.53 3.40 2.32
C GLU A 36 -10.42 2.56 1.41
N GLN A 37 -10.80 1.36 1.87
CA GLN A 37 -11.76 0.50 1.19
C GLN A 37 -12.61 -0.19 2.26
N LYS A 38 -13.93 -0.11 2.09
CA LYS A 38 -14.89 -0.83 2.93
C LYS A 38 -15.13 -2.21 2.33
N PHE A 39 -15.19 -3.22 3.19
CA PHE A 39 -15.49 -4.60 2.84
C PHE A 39 -16.66 -5.05 3.72
N ASN A 40 -17.59 -5.82 3.14
CA ASN A 40 -18.71 -6.41 3.88
C ASN A 40 -18.30 -7.69 4.62
N ASP A 41 -17.21 -8.32 4.17
CA ASP A 41 -16.66 -9.54 4.74
C ASP A 41 -15.26 -9.30 5.32
N VAL A 42 -15.08 -9.71 6.57
CA VAL A 42 -13.81 -9.61 7.29
C VAL A 42 -12.72 -10.43 6.59
N ILE A 43 -13.05 -11.60 6.01
CA ILE A 43 -12.08 -12.45 5.32
C ILE A 43 -11.50 -11.72 4.10
N GLN A 44 -12.35 -11.03 3.33
CA GLN A 44 -11.90 -10.21 2.20
C GLN A 44 -10.97 -9.09 2.66
N SER A 45 -11.29 -8.42 3.78
CA SER A 45 -10.46 -7.34 4.32
C SER A 45 -9.06 -7.84 4.74
N ILE A 46 -8.97 -9.02 5.36
CA ILE A 46 -7.72 -9.66 5.78
C ILE A 46 -6.89 -10.07 4.56
N TYR A 47 -7.52 -10.69 3.55
CA TYR A 47 -6.83 -11.08 2.31
C TYR A 47 -6.25 -9.85 1.61
N PHE A 48 -7.05 -8.79 1.50
CA PHE A 48 -6.63 -7.55 0.86
C PHE A 48 -5.49 -6.86 1.62
N GLU A 49 -5.55 -6.82 2.96
CA GLU A 49 -4.46 -6.28 3.79
C GLU A 49 -3.16 -7.07 3.59
N LYS A 50 -3.22 -8.41 3.60
CA LYS A 50 -2.05 -9.27 3.36
C LYS A 50 -1.46 -9.04 1.96
N LYS A 51 -2.30 -8.91 0.93
CA LYS A 51 -1.88 -8.61 -0.44
C LYS A 51 -1.18 -7.24 -0.51
N LEU A 52 -1.79 -6.20 0.04
CA LEU A 52 -1.22 -4.86 0.07
C LEU A 52 0.07 -4.80 0.89
N LYS A 53 0.19 -5.51 2.01
CA LYS A 53 1.45 -5.51 2.80
C LYS A 53 2.66 -5.88 1.95
N LYS A 54 2.52 -6.82 1.01
CA LYS A 54 3.59 -7.26 0.08
C LYS A 54 3.88 -6.27 -1.05
N TRP A 55 3.00 -5.30 -1.31
CA TRP A 55 3.19 -4.34 -2.39
C TRP A 55 4.24 -3.28 -2.04
N SER A 56 5.00 -2.87 -3.05
CA SER A 56 5.90 -1.74 -2.97
C SER A 56 5.14 -0.43 -2.70
N GLY A 57 5.83 0.57 -2.16
CA GLY A 57 5.23 1.89 -1.91
C GLY A 57 4.64 2.52 -3.18
N LYS A 58 5.31 2.35 -4.33
CA LYS A 58 4.85 2.87 -5.64
C LYS A 58 3.50 2.28 -6.05
N LYS A 59 3.31 0.96 -5.94
CA LYS A 59 2.03 0.29 -6.23
C LYS A 59 0.90 0.81 -5.35
N LYS A 60 1.17 1.02 -4.05
CA LYS A 60 0.17 1.55 -3.11
C LYS A 60 -0.25 2.97 -3.47
N ILE A 61 0.69 3.82 -3.88
CA ILE A 61 0.40 5.19 -4.31
C ILE A 61 -0.39 5.20 -5.63
N ALA A 62 -0.02 4.34 -6.59
CA ALA A 62 -0.75 4.19 -7.85
C ALA A 62 -2.21 3.80 -7.60
N LEU A 63 -2.43 2.81 -6.73
CA LEU A 63 -3.78 2.40 -6.29
C LEU A 63 -4.53 3.56 -5.62
N ALA A 64 -3.90 4.26 -4.68
CA ALA A 64 -4.50 5.38 -3.96
C ALA A 64 -4.93 6.54 -4.87
N LYS A 65 -4.22 6.75 -5.99
CA LYS A 65 -4.50 7.79 -6.99
C LYS A 65 -5.45 7.34 -8.11
N GLY A 66 -5.86 6.06 -8.13
CA GLY A 66 -6.67 5.51 -9.24
C GLY A 66 -5.90 5.32 -10.55
N HIS A 67 -4.56 5.34 -10.54
CA HIS A 67 -3.75 5.08 -11.73
C HIS A 67 -3.57 3.58 -11.95
N PHE A 68 -4.60 2.93 -12.50
CA PHE A 68 -4.59 1.49 -12.75
C PHE A 68 -3.57 1.07 -13.81
N ASP A 69 -3.35 1.89 -14.84
CA ASP A 69 -2.33 1.64 -15.86
C ASP A 69 -0.93 1.56 -15.24
N LEU A 70 -0.61 2.54 -14.38
CA LEU A 70 0.64 2.57 -13.64
C LEU A 70 0.76 1.38 -12.68
N LEU A 71 -0.35 0.96 -12.06
CA LEU A 71 -0.38 -0.20 -11.20
C LEU A 71 -0.04 -1.48 -11.96
N GLN A 72 -0.55 -1.64 -13.19
CA GLN A 72 -0.24 -2.76 -14.07
C GLN A 72 1.24 -2.77 -14.48
N ILE A 73 1.76 -1.63 -14.95
CA ILE A 73 3.17 -1.48 -15.32
C ILE A 73 4.10 -1.81 -14.13
N LEU A 74 3.74 -1.37 -12.93
CA LEU A 74 4.50 -1.68 -11.72
C LEU A 74 4.37 -3.15 -11.30
N ALA A 75 3.30 -3.84 -11.72
CA ALA A 75 3.04 -5.24 -11.44
C ALA A 75 3.87 -6.19 -12.30
N GLU A 76 4.25 -5.75 -13.50
CA GLU A 76 5.08 -6.51 -14.43
C GLU A 76 6.47 -6.84 -13.82
N CYS A 77 6.85 -8.10 -13.95
CA CYS A 77 8.16 -8.58 -13.53
C CYS A 77 9.20 -8.24 -14.61
N ARG A 78 9.97 -7.17 -14.40
CA ARG A 78 11.10 -6.81 -15.28
C ARG A 78 12.37 -7.57 -14.90
N ASN A 79 12.32 -8.90 -14.90
CA ASN A 79 13.51 -9.73 -14.70
C ASN A 79 14.15 -10.10 -16.04
N ALA A 80 15.42 -10.50 -16.03
CA ALA A 80 16.17 -10.86 -17.24
C ALA A 80 15.57 -12.05 -18.01
N THR A 81 14.67 -12.80 -17.39
CA THR A 81 13.95 -13.94 -17.99
C THR A 81 12.58 -13.54 -18.56
N HIS A 82 12.22 -12.26 -18.52
CA HIS A 82 10.95 -11.79 -19.06
C HIS A 82 10.99 -11.81 -20.60
N SER A 83 9.92 -12.27 -21.25
CA SER A 83 9.86 -12.39 -22.72
C SER A 83 10.12 -11.08 -23.45
N ASP A 84 9.76 -9.95 -22.83
CA ASP A 84 9.95 -8.61 -23.39
C ASP A 84 11.23 -7.91 -22.91
N TYR A 85 12.12 -8.60 -22.19
CA TYR A 85 13.39 -8.03 -21.73
C TYR A 85 14.32 -7.81 -22.93
N LYS A 86 14.57 -6.54 -23.27
CA LYS A 86 15.63 -6.13 -24.20
C LYS A 86 16.79 -5.60 -23.36
N PRO A 87 17.97 -6.24 -23.36
CA PRO A 87 19.13 -5.64 -22.71
C PRO A 87 19.41 -4.28 -23.38
N GLU A 88 19.52 -3.22 -22.58
CA GLU A 88 19.94 -1.91 -23.08
C GLU A 88 21.37 -2.07 -23.61
N ASN A 89 21.60 -1.75 -24.88
CA ASN A 89 22.95 -1.64 -25.43
C ASN A 89 23.63 -0.44 -24.76
N GLU A 90 24.62 -0.71 -23.92
CA GLU A 90 25.59 0.29 -23.45
C GLU A 90 26.26 0.95 -24.66
N ASN A 91 26.25 2.29 -24.72
CA ASN A 91 27.17 3.07 -25.55
C ASN A 91 28.52 3.18 -24.86
#